data_AF-A0A953QKH8-F1
#
_entry.id   AF-A0A953QKH8-F1
#
_cell.length_a   1.000
_cell.length_b   1.000
_cell.length_c   1.000
_cell.angle_alpha   90.00
_cell.angle_beta   90.00
_cell.angle_gamma   90.00
#
_symmetry.space_group_name_H-M   'P 1'
#
loop_
_entity.id
_entity.type
_entity.pdbx_description
1 polymer ?
#
loop_
_entity_poly.entity_id
_entity_poly.type
_entity_poly.pdbx_seq_one_letter_code
_entity_poly.pdbx_strand_id
1 'polypeptide(L)'
;MFRKCALPIAALIILNGCGKDKKEEKAEVEGPTTVMVESAVYGAIDHVVTADAVLYPINQANVTSKISAPVRRVLVNRGDHVRAGQVLVELESADLAA
;
A
#
# COMPACT_ATOMS: atom_id res chain seq x y z
N MET A 1 74.93 39.81 33.92
CA MET A 1 76.41 39.81 34.01
C MET A 1 76.92 38.79 33.00
N PHE A 2 77.85 39.19 32.14
CA PHE A 2 78.61 38.38 31.16
C PHE A 2 77.83 37.79 29.95
N ARG A 3 77.89 38.35 28.73
CA ARG A 3 79.01 38.73 27.85
C ARG A 3 79.30 37.64 26.82
N LYS A 4 78.86 37.91 25.58
CA LYS A 4 79.53 37.69 24.28
C LYS A 4 80.24 36.36 24.07
N CYS A 5 79.80 35.59 23.08
CA CYS A 5 80.68 34.93 22.10
C CYS A 5 79.84 34.52 20.87
N ALA A 6 79.73 35.48 19.95
CA ALA A 6 79.40 35.21 18.55
C ALA A 6 80.58 34.51 17.87
N LEU A 7 80.29 33.85 16.74
CA LEU A 7 81.25 33.33 15.74
C LEU A 7 81.85 31.96 16.14
N PRO A 8 81.41 30.80 15.57
CA PRO A 8 81.24 30.56 14.13
C PRO A 8 80.14 29.51 13.78
N ILE A 9 78.88 29.90 13.56
CA ILE A 9 77.78 28.95 13.19
C ILE A 9 77.37 29.08 11.70
N ALA A 10 77.86 30.11 11.00
CA ALA A 10 77.43 30.43 9.63
C ALA A 10 78.05 29.54 8.53
N ALA A 11 79.03 28.68 8.84
CA ALA A 11 79.72 27.86 7.83
C ALA A 11 79.15 26.44 7.64
N LEU A 12 78.22 25.99 8.51
CA LEU A 12 77.66 24.63 8.43
C LEU A 12 76.31 24.53 7.66
N ILE A 13 75.74 25.65 7.23
CA ILE A 13 74.40 25.68 6.60
C ILE A 13 74.46 25.44 5.08
N ILE A 14 75.65 25.47 4.45
CA ILE A 14 75.79 25.42 2.97
C ILE A 14 75.85 23.97 2.43
N LEU A 15 75.84 22.94 3.29
CA LEU A 15 76.00 21.52 2.87
C LEU A 15 74.71 20.69 2.85
N ASN A 16 73.53 21.26 3.13
CA ASN A 16 72.23 20.55 3.04
C ASN A 16 71.38 21.01 1.84
N GLY A 17 72.02 21.17 0.68
CA GLY A 17 71.39 21.71 -0.55
C GLY A 17 71.47 20.77 -1.74
N CYS A 18 71.26 19.45 -1.57
CA CYS A 18 71.07 18.54 -2.70
C CYS A 18 70.25 17.30 -2.30
N GLY A 19 68.97 17.52 -1.99
CA GLY A 19 67.93 16.49 -1.98
C GLY A 19 66.97 16.77 -3.11
N LYS A 20 66.96 15.91 -4.13
CA LYS A 20 66.05 16.00 -5.27
C LYS A 20 64.68 15.52 -4.79
N ASP A 21 63.90 16.42 -4.21
CA ASP A 21 62.50 16.19 -3.84
C ASP A 21 61.68 15.95 -5.11
N LYS A 22 61.55 14.68 -5.51
CA LYS A 22 60.42 14.25 -6.33
C LYS A 22 59.19 14.27 -5.44
N LYS A 23 58.50 15.41 -5.41
CA LYS A 23 57.07 15.45 -5.10
C LYS A 23 56.36 14.59 -6.14
N GLU A 24 56.12 13.33 -5.78
CA GLU A 24 54.99 12.60 -6.35
C GLU A 24 53.73 13.32 -5.89
N GLU A 25 53.10 13.99 -6.83
CA GLU A 25 51.73 14.46 -6.71
C GLU A 25 50.84 13.22 -6.53
N LYS A 26 50.60 12.83 -5.27
CA LYS A 26 49.50 11.94 -4.94
C LYS A 26 48.23 12.68 -5.33
N ALA A 27 47.65 12.29 -6.46
CA ALA A 27 46.24 12.52 -6.70
C ALA A 27 45.49 11.97 -5.48
N GLU A 28 44.85 12.86 -4.71
CA GLU A 28 43.86 12.48 -3.72
C GLU A 28 42.69 11.87 -4.49
N VAL A 29 42.75 10.56 -4.68
CA VAL A 29 41.59 9.77 -5.10
C VAL A 29 40.68 9.75 -3.88
N GLU A 30 39.62 10.55 -3.88
CA GLU A 30 38.51 10.41 -2.93
C GLU A 30 38.09 8.93 -2.93
N GLY A 31 38.21 8.28 -1.78
CA GLY A 31 37.88 6.86 -1.64
C GLY A 31 36.42 6.62 -2.03
N PRO A 32 36.07 5.42 -2.56
CA PRO A 32 34.73 5.16 -3.04
C PRO A 32 33.71 5.36 -1.92
N THR A 33 32.75 6.26 -2.15
CA THR A 33 31.65 6.53 -1.23
C THR A 33 30.88 5.23 -0.98
N THR A 34 30.82 4.82 0.29
CA THR A 34 30.13 3.58 0.66
C THR A 34 28.62 3.78 0.50
N VAL A 35 27.98 2.85 -0.21
CA VAL A 35 26.53 2.81 -0.43
C VAL A 35 25.93 1.57 0.20
N MET A 36 24.69 1.67 0.68
CA MET A 36 23.93 0.49 1.10
C MET A 36 23.28 -0.16 -0.11
N VAL A 37 23.39 -1.49 -0.18
CA VAL A 37 22.76 -2.31 -1.21
C VAL A 37 22.01 -3.47 -0.56
N GLU A 38 20.90 -3.86 -1.18
CA GLU A 38 20.14 -5.05 -0.85
C GLU A 38 19.80 -5.80 -2.14
N SER A 39 19.82 -7.13 -2.10
CA SER A 39 19.52 -7.97 -3.25
C SER A 39 18.01 -8.08 -3.47
N ALA A 40 17.53 -7.66 -4.63
CA ALA A 40 16.15 -7.90 -5.02
C ALA A 40 15.88 -9.41 -5.15
N VAL A 41 14.76 -9.84 -4.57
CA VAL A 41 14.27 -11.23 -4.63
C VAL A 41 12.92 -11.27 -5.33
N TYR A 42 12.73 -12.30 -6.14
CA TYR A 42 11.43 -12.56 -6.75
C TYR A 42 10.48 -13.17 -5.72
N GLY A 43 9.31 -12.57 -5.58
CA GLY A 43 8.23 -13.05 -4.72
C GLY A 43 6.88 -12.72 -5.35
N ALA A 44 5.84 -13.42 -4.92
CA ALA A 44 4.48 -13.07 -5.28
C ALA A 44 4.11 -11.72 -4.66
N ILE A 45 3.38 -10.90 -5.41
CA ILE A 45 2.83 -9.63 -4.94
C ILE A 45 1.32 -9.72 -5.12
N ASP A 46 0.60 -9.68 -4.01
CA ASP A 46 -0.86 -9.64 -4.04
C ASP A 46 -1.33 -8.21 -4.33
N HIS A 47 -2.18 -8.07 -5.34
CA HIS A 47 -2.81 -6.80 -5.68
C HIS A 47 -4.30 -6.85 -5.33
N VAL A 48 -4.66 -6.31 -4.16
CA VAL A 48 -6.03 -6.33 -3.65
C VAL A 48 -6.72 -5.01 -3.98
N VAL A 49 -7.86 -5.08 -4.67
CA VAL A 49 -8.73 -3.92 -4.93
C VAL A 49 -9.94 -4.00 -4.02
N THR A 50 -10.15 -2.95 -3.22
CA THR A 50 -11.32 -2.83 -2.33
C THR A 50 -12.35 -1.93 -2.97
N ALA A 51 -13.60 -2.38 -3.02
CA ALA A 51 -14.71 -1.62 -3.57
C ALA A 51 -16.01 -1.97 -2.84
N ASP A 52 -16.93 -1.01 -2.80
CA ASP A 52 -18.26 -1.21 -2.25
C ASP A 52 -19.21 -1.79 -3.30
N ALA A 53 -20.17 -2.60 -2.85
CA ALA A 53 -21.22 -3.15 -3.68
C ALA A 53 -22.53 -3.31 -2.90
N VAL A 54 -23.65 -3.28 -3.62
CA VAL A 54 -24.98 -3.56 -3.07
C VAL A 54 -25.34 -5.01 -3.43
N LEU A 55 -25.72 -5.79 -2.42
CA LEU A 55 -26.15 -7.17 -2.62
C LEU A 55 -27.62 -7.22 -3.01
N TYR A 56 -27.93 -8.05 -4.00
CA TYR A 56 -29.30 -8.35 -4.42
C TYR A 56 -29.57 -9.85 -4.32
N PRO A 57 -30.81 -10.24 -4.00
CA PRO A 57 -31.21 -11.65 -4.03
C PRO A 57 -31.11 -12.20 -5.46
N ILE A 58 -30.62 -13.43 -5.59
CA ILE A 58 -30.56 -14.15 -6.88
C ILE A 58 -31.97 -14.36 -7.44
N ASN A 59 -32.93 -14.70 -6.57
CA ASN A 59 -34.32 -14.91 -6.93
C ASN A 59 -35.20 -13.92 -6.15
N GLN A 60 -35.86 -13.02 -6.87
CA GLN A 60 -36.81 -12.07 -6.31
C GLN A 60 -38.09 -12.07 -7.14
N ALA A 61 -39.23 -12.11 -6.47
CA ALA A 61 -40.53 -12.05 -7.12
C ALA A 61 -41.39 -10.99 -6.43
N ASN A 62 -42.02 -10.14 -7.23
CA ASN A 62 -43.10 -9.27 -6.76
C ASN A 62 -44.42 -10.03 -6.91
N VAL A 63 -45.14 -10.22 -5.79
CA VAL A 63 -46.41 -10.92 -5.78
C VAL A 63 -47.53 -9.90 -5.86
N THR A 64 -48.25 -9.91 -6.99
CA THR A 64 -49.43 -9.07 -7.22
C THR A 64 -50.64 -9.93 -7.53
N SER A 65 -51.84 -9.43 -7.22
CA SER A 65 -53.08 -10.10 -7.59
C SER A 65 -53.32 -10.00 -9.10
N LYS A 66 -53.79 -11.09 -9.71
CA LYS A 66 -54.17 -11.09 -11.13
C LYS A 66 -55.52 -10.41 -11.38
N ILE A 67 -56.36 -10.37 -10.36
CA ILE A 67 -57.67 -9.73 -10.36
C ILE A 67 -57.67 -8.59 -9.33
N SER A 68 -58.50 -7.58 -9.57
CA SER A 68 -58.75 -6.53 -8.59
C SER A 68 -59.93 -6.95 -7.71
N ALA A 69 -59.64 -7.41 -6.49
CA ALA A 69 -60.64 -7.77 -5.50
C ALA A 69 -60.13 -7.45 -4.08
N PRO A 70 -61.02 -7.15 -3.12
CA PRO A 70 -60.63 -6.95 -1.73
C PRO A 70 -59.92 -8.18 -1.13
N VAL A 71 -59.02 -7.94 -0.19
CA VAL A 71 -58.36 -9.01 0.58
C VAL A 71 -59.35 -9.55 1.63
N ARG A 72 -59.64 -10.85 1.56
CA ARG A 72 -60.47 -11.54 2.54
C ARG A 72 -59.68 -11.95 3.78
N ARG A 73 -58.49 -12.56 3.58
CA ARG A 73 -57.56 -12.92 4.67
C ARG A 73 -56.13 -13.08 4.17
N VAL A 74 -55.18 -12.82 5.05
CA VAL A 74 -53.75 -13.07 4.85
C VAL A 74 -53.36 -14.34 5.61
N LEU A 75 -52.63 -15.25 4.95
CA LEU A 75 -52.29 -16.59 5.49
C LEU A 75 -50.84 -16.70 5.97
N VAL A 76 -50.03 -15.67 5.76
CA VAL A 76 -48.60 -15.64 6.08
C VAL A 76 -48.24 -14.36 6.82
N ASN A 77 -47.23 -14.42 7.66
CA ASN A 77 -46.65 -13.27 8.35
C ASN A 77 -45.37 -12.81 7.65
N ARG A 78 -44.95 -11.59 7.98
CA ARG A 78 -43.66 -11.06 7.51
C ARG A 78 -42.53 -11.89 8.09
N GLY A 79 -41.62 -12.34 7.22
CA GLY A 79 -40.47 -13.18 7.59
C GLY A 79 -40.72 -14.69 7.47
N ASP A 80 -41.96 -15.11 7.18
CA ASP A 80 -42.27 -16.52 7.00
C ASP A 80 -41.60 -17.08 5.75
N HIS A 81 -41.10 -18.32 5.87
CA HIS A 81 -40.61 -19.08 4.72
C HIS A 81 -41.80 -19.72 4.01
N VAL A 82 -41.86 -19.53 2.69
CA VAL A 82 -42.94 -20.04 1.85
C VAL A 82 -42.39 -20.91 0.73
N ARG A 83 -43.25 -21.76 0.17
CA ARG A 83 -42.92 -22.63 -0.96
C ARG A 83 -43.59 -22.15 -2.25
N ALA A 84 -43.05 -22.53 -3.40
CA ALA A 84 -43.69 -22.25 -4.68
C ALA A 84 -45.11 -22.85 -4.73
N GLY A 85 -46.08 -22.04 -5.17
CA GLY A 85 -47.50 -22.44 -5.23
C GLY A 85 -48.26 -22.35 -3.91
N GLN A 86 -47.60 -21.98 -2.80
CA GLN A 86 -48.29 -21.76 -1.53
C GLN A 86 -49.22 -20.55 -1.60
N VAL A 87 -50.44 -20.69 -1.08
CA VAL A 87 -51.40 -19.59 -1.00
C VAL A 87 -50.97 -18.61 0.10
N LEU A 88 -50.73 -17.36 -0.28
CA LEU A 88 -50.31 -16.29 0.64
C LEU A 88 -51.49 -15.46 1.14
N VAL A 89 -52.46 -15.21 0.26
CA VAL A 89 -53.62 -14.32 0.50
C VAL A 89 -54.83 -14.90 -0.19
N GLU A 90 -55.98 -14.84 0.47
CA GLU A 90 -57.29 -15.10 -0.15
C GLU A 90 -57.97 -13.76 -0.46
N LEU A 91 -58.46 -13.63 -1.69
CA LEU A 91 -59.23 -12.49 -2.15
C LEU A 91 -60.72 -12.83 -2.14
N GLU A 92 -61.57 -11.83 -2.06
CA GLU A 92 -63.02 -12.01 -2.18
C GLU A 92 -63.38 -12.51 -3.59
N SER A 93 -64.36 -13.42 -3.68
CA SER A 93 -64.66 -14.15 -4.92
C SER A 93 -66.13 -14.14 -5.31
N ALA A 94 -66.98 -13.36 -4.65
CA ALA A 94 -68.42 -13.31 -4.93
C ALA A 94 -68.72 -13.06 -6.42
N ASP A 95 -68.02 -12.11 -7.05
CA ASP A 95 -68.23 -11.74 -8.45
C ASP A 95 -67.74 -12.80 -9.46
N LEU A 96 -66.84 -13.69 -9.04
CA LEU A 96 -66.30 -14.76 -9.89
C LEU A 96 -67.08 -16.07 -9.81
N ALA A 97 -67.93 -16.23 -8.81
CA ALA A 97 -68.69 -17.46 -8.56
C ALA A 97 -70.11 -17.43 -9.18
N ALA A 98 -70.50 -16.31 -9.77
CA ALA A 98 -71.77 -16.11 -10.51
C ALA A 98 -71.65 -16.56 -11.97
#